data_AF-A0AAD7DPG2-F1
#
_entry.id   AF-A0AAD7DPG2-F1
#
_cell.length_a   1.000
_cell.length_b   1.000
_cell.length_c   1.000
_cell.angle_alpha   90.00
_cell.angle_beta   90.00
_cell.angle_gamma   90.00
#
_symmetry.space_group_name_H-M   'P 1'
#
loop_
_entity.id
_entity.type
_entity.pdbx_description
1 polymer ?
#
loop_
_entity_poly.entity_id
_entity_poly.type
_entity_poly.pdbx_seq_one_letter_code
_entity_poly.pdbx_strand_id
1 'polypeptide(L)'
;MFPLRSFLRPTRFQALRPAARLQPFRTPLQRPYYIQTPRPSSLGARIMFRPDGTRRSKLRGLILTSLLAGLGYATWATLLVVEALDYEHYLLSTLVYIQRVDYDYATVSFADFGAALAYFEELCGYFGQGDVSPEMVDAFFRDVATFAARDVVHAIVRDAAGAVHDVLAQSKGADATETAVLVINLVDDAMMALIQLAEDANSDETDKLLRVQRLRAQMKDSTKSYEILG
;
A
#
# COMPACT_ATOMS: atom_id res chain seq x y z
N MET A 1 4.64 -85.14 3.25
CA MET A 1 4.46 -86.59 3.00
C MET A 1 4.35 -87.28 4.36
N PHE A 2 3.38 -88.20 4.53
CA PHE A 2 2.96 -88.93 5.74
C PHE A 2 2.05 -88.20 6.76
N PRO A 3 1.06 -88.91 7.36
CA PRO A 3 -0.35 -88.67 7.02
C PRO A 3 -1.34 -88.62 8.21
N LEU A 4 -2.57 -88.22 7.88
CA LEU A 4 -3.89 -88.71 8.35
C LEU A 4 -3.95 -89.50 9.68
N ARG A 5 -4.72 -88.96 10.64
CA ARG A 5 -5.68 -89.75 11.41
C ARG A 5 -6.99 -89.00 11.59
N SER A 6 -7.94 -89.37 10.74
CA SER A 6 -9.38 -89.22 10.92
C SER A 6 -9.85 -90.01 12.14
N PHE A 7 -10.65 -89.39 13.01
CA PHE A 7 -11.63 -90.10 13.82
C PHE A 7 -13.03 -89.58 13.51
N LEU A 8 -13.78 -90.47 12.87
CA LEU A 8 -15.21 -90.45 12.71
C LEU A 8 -15.88 -90.53 14.10
N ARG A 9 -16.95 -89.78 14.33
CA ARG A 9 -18.28 -90.41 14.32
C ARG A 9 -19.45 -89.42 14.29
N PRO A 10 -20.60 -89.86 13.76
CA PRO A 10 -21.77 -89.06 13.44
C PRO A 10 -22.82 -89.11 14.55
N THR A 11 -23.81 -88.21 14.54
CA THR A 11 -25.22 -88.57 14.29
C THR A 11 -26.10 -87.33 14.22
N ARG A 12 -27.04 -87.38 13.27
CA ARG A 12 -28.09 -86.42 13.01
C ARG A 12 -29.12 -86.44 14.15
N PHE A 13 -29.63 -85.26 14.51
CA PHE A 13 -31.04 -85.11 14.84
C PHE A 13 -31.61 -83.92 14.06
N GLN A 14 -32.65 -84.22 13.26
CA GLN A 14 -33.56 -83.26 12.66
C GLN A 14 -34.36 -82.57 13.77
N ALA A 15 -34.62 -81.26 13.63
CA ALA A 15 -35.89 -80.68 14.03
C ALA A 15 -36.11 -79.36 13.30
N LEU A 16 -37.12 -79.37 12.44
CA LEU A 16 -37.78 -78.20 11.85
C LEU A 16 -38.28 -77.27 12.97
N ARG A 17 -37.92 -75.98 12.94
CA ARG A 17 -38.83 -74.90 13.32
C ARG A 17 -38.56 -73.66 12.47
N PRO A 18 -39.55 -73.12 11.76
CA PRO A 18 -39.45 -71.76 11.25
C PRO A 18 -39.52 -70.84 12.48
N ALA A 19 -38.39 -70.23 12.83
CA ALA A 19 -38.43 -69.08 13.73
C ALA A 19 -39.26 -68.01 13.03
N ALA A 20 -40.49 -67.85 13.51
CA ALA A 20 -41.36 -66.75 13.18
C ALA A 20 -40.53 -65.46 13.17
N ARG A 21 -40.46 -64.81 12.01
CA ARG A 21 -39.98 -63.43 11.93
C ARG A 21 -40.95 -62.60 12.75
N LEU A 22 -40.62 -62.40 14.03
CA LEU A 22 -41.11 -61.28 14.79
C LEU A 22 -40.63 -60.04 14.05
N GLN A 23 -41.48 -59.48 13.20
CA GLN A 23 -41.31 -58.08 12.81
C GLN A 23 -41.32 -57.30 14.13
N PRO A 24 -40.23 -56.62 14.51
CA PRO A 24 -40.34 -55.68 15.59
C PRO A 24 -41.37 -54.66 15.12
N PHE A 25 -42.46 -54.54 15.88
CA PHE A 25 -43.30 -53.35 15.84
C PHE A 25 -42.33 -52.16 15.95
N ARG A 26 -42.03 -51.53 14.81
CA ARG A 26 -41.46 -50.19 14.81
C ARG A 26 -42.59 -49.32 15.32
N THR A 27 -42.71 -49.23 16.65
CA THR A 27 -43.27 -48.04 17.27
C THR A 27 -42.59 -46.87 16.58
N PRO A 28 -43.32 -45.99 15.88
CA PRO A 28 -42.72 -44.73 15.48
C PRO A 28 -42.24 -44.12 16.80
N LEU A 29 -40.92 -43.97 16.96
CA LEU A 29 -40.38 -43.06 17.95
C LEU A 29 -41.15 -41.77 17.73
N GLN A 30 -42.08 -41.46 18.64
CA GLN A 30 -42.70 -40.15 18.69
C GLN A 30 -41.51 -39.20 18.74
N ARG A 31 -41.25 -38.52 17.62
CA ARG A 31 -40.30 -37.43 17.61
C ARG A 31 -40.85 -36.50 18.68
N PRO A 32 -40.09 -36.21 19.75
CA PRO A 32 -40.53 -35.17 20.65
C PRO A 32 -40.78 -33.95 19.77
N TYR A 33 -41.99 -33.39 19.86
CA TYR A 33 -42.30 -32.10 19.29
C TYR A 33 -41.38 -31.10 19.97
N TYR A 34 -40.13 -31.01 19.50
CA TYR A 34 -39.26 -29.92 19.82
C TYR A 34 -40.01 -28.68 19.35
N ILE A 35 -40.40 -27.84 20.31
CA ILE A 35 -40.85 -26.49 20.05
C ILE A 35 -39.78 -25.88 19.14
N GLN A 36 -40.07 -25.81 17.85
CA GLN A 36 -39.16 -25.24 16.86
C GLN A 36 -39.17 -23.75 17.14
N THR A 37 -38.19 -23.28 17.92
CA THR A 37 -37.99 -21.84 18.07
C THR A 37 -37.67 -21.30 16.67
N PRO A 38 -38.51 -20.41 16.12
CA PRO A 38 -38.29 -19.87 14.80
C PRO A 38 -36.92 -19.19 14.76
N ARG A 39 -36.19 -19.34 13.64
CA ARG A 39 -34.89 -18.73 13.47
C ARG A 39 -34.99 -17.22 13.70
N PRO A 40 -34.06 -16.58 14.43
CA PRO A 40 -34.01 -15.13 14.51
C PRO A 40 -33.97 -14.51 13.11
N SER A 41 -34.64 -13.38 12.91
CA SER A 41 -34.76 -12.75 11.59
C SER A 41 -33.45 -12.11 11.08
N SER A 42 -32.40 -12.05 11.91
CA SER A 42 -31.12 -11.43 11.58
C SER A 42 -30.34 -12.19 10.50
N LEU A 43 -29.55 -11.45 9.70
CA LEU A 43 -28.69 -12.02 8.66
C LEU A 43 -27.70 -13.05 9.22
N GLY A 44 -27.09 -12.76 10.37
CA GLY A 44 -26.18 -13.68 11.06
C GLY A 44 -26.87 -14.98 11.50
N ALA A 45 -28.13 -14.91 11.95
CA ALA A 45 -28.90 -16.09 12.26
C ALA A 45 -29.19 -16.93 11.02
N ARG A 46 -29.33 -16.31 9.83
CA ARG A 46 -29.49 -17.04 8.57
C ARG A 46 -28.30 -17.91 8.20
N ILE A 47 -27.11 -17.45 8.55
CA ILE A 47 -25.84 -18.13 8.27
C ILE A 47 -25.61 -19.25 9.31
N MET A 48 -25.91 -18.98 10.59
CA MET A 48 -25.60 -19.92 11.68
C MET A 48 -26.68 -20.98 11.96
N PHE A 49 -27.93 -20.78 11.55
CA PHE A 49 -29.05 -21.68 11.88
C PHE A 49 -29.79 -22.17 10.63
N ARG A 50 -30.31 -23.41 10.68
CA ARG A 50 -31.19 -23.97 9.65
C ARG A 50 -32.56 -23.28 9.67
N PRO A 51 -33.38 -23.41 8.61
CA PRO A 51 -34.78 -22.94 8.63
C PRO A 51 -35.55 -23.48 9.84
N ASP A 52 -35.25 -24.72 10.24
CA ASP A 52 -35.84 -25.42 11.39
C ASP A 52 -35.33 -24.94 12.76
N GLY A 53 -34.60 -23.82 12.83
CA GLY A 53 -34.07 -23.23 14.08
C GLY A 53 -32.86 -23.95 14.69
N THR A 54 -32.49 -25.14 14.21
CA THR A 54 -31.33 -25.88 14.71
C THR A 54 -30.00 -25.24 14.27
N ARG A 55 -29.02 -25.18 15.18
CA ARG A 55 -27.68 -24.61 14.91
C ARG A 55 -26.97 -25.46 13.85
N ARG A 56 -26.46 -24.83 12.78
CA ARG A 56 -25.59 -25.49 11.79
C ARG A 56 -24.26 -25.88 12.46
N SER A 57 -23.58 -26.92 11.95
CA SER A 57 -22.40 -27.49 12.60
C SER A 57 -21.33 -26.43 12.90
N LYS A 58 -20.80 -26.41 14.13
CA LYS A 58 -19.74 -25.49 14.57
C LYS A 58 -18.52 -25.50 13.66
N LEU A 59 -18.15 -26.67 13.12
CA LEU A 59 -17.04 -26.84 12.19
C LEU A 59 -17.20 -26.01 10.91
N ARG A 60 -18.39 -26.00 10.30
CA ARG A 60 -18.68 -25.18 9.10
C ARG A 60 -18.59 -23.69 9.40
N GLY A 61 -19.01 -23.25 10.59
CA GLY A 61 -18.86 -21.87 11.03
C GLY A 61 -17.39 -21.49 11.22
N LEU A 62 -16.59 -22.37 11.81
CA LEU A 62 -15.15 -22.17 11.98
C LEU A 62 -14.44 -22.08 10.62
N ILE A 63 -14.75 -22.99 9.68
CA ILE A 63 -14.18 -22.94 8.32
C ILE A 63 -14.57 -21.64 7.59
N LEU A 64 -15.83 -21.21 7.69
CA LEU A 64 -16.29 -19.98 7.05
C LEU A 64 -15.61 -18.74 7.65
N THR A 65 -15.51 -18.67 8.97
CA THR A 65 -14.87 -17.55 9.68
C THR A 65 -13.37 -17.52 9.44
N SER A 66 -12.68 -18.66 9.42
CA SER A 66 -11.26 -18.73 9.06
C SER A 66 -11.01 -18.33 7.62
N LEU A 67 -11.90 -18.69 6.70
CA LEU A 67 -11.80 -18.29 5.29
C LEU A 67 -12.01 -16.78 5.14
N LEU A 68 -13.01 -16.19 5.81
CA LEU A 68 -13.23 -14.74 5.80
C LEU A 68 -12.07 -13.98 6.44
N ALA A 69 -11.53 -14.46 7.57
CA ALA A 69 -10.37 -13.85 8.22
C ALA A 69 -9.12 -13.95 7.34
N GLY A 70 -8.89 -15.11 6.70
CA GLY A 70 -7.78 -15.30 5.76
C GLY A 70 -7.90 -14.40 4.53
N LEU A 71 -9.11 -14.25 3.99
CA LEU A 71 -9.36 -13.33 2.87
C LEU A 71 -9.16 -11.88 3.28
N GLY A 72 -9.65 -11.48 4.46
CA GLY A 72 -9.43 -10.13 4.99
C GLY A 72 -7.95 -9.83 5.23
N TYR A 73 -7.19 -10.79 5.78
CA TYR A 73 -5.74 -10.67 5.95
C TYR A 73 -5.02 -10.58 4.60
N ALA A 74 -5.42 -11.41 3.62
CA ALA A 74 -4.83 -11.36 2.28
C ALA A 74 -5.08 -10.01 1.61
N THR A 75 -6.31 -9.47 1.68
CA THR A 75 -6.63 -8.13 1.16
C THR A 75 -5.83 -7.05 1.86
N TRP A 76 -5.72 -7.10 3.19
CA TRP A 76 -4.87 -6.18 3.95
C TRP A 76 -3.41 -6.24 3.50
N ALA A 77 -2.84 -7.44 3.39
CA ALA A 77 -1.47 -7.63 2.94
C ALA A 77 -1.26 -7.13 1.50
N THR A 78 -2.22 -7.33 0.60
CA THR A 78 -2.14 -6.79 -0.76
C THR A 78 -2.18 -5.27 -0.78
N LEU A 79 -2.93 -4.62 0.10
CA LEU A 79 -2.94 -3.15 0.19
C LEU A 79 -1.57 -2.61 0.57
N LEU A 80 -0.88 -3.25 1.52
CA LEU A 80 0.49 -2.87 1.90
C LEU A 80 1.49 -3.02 0.74
N VAL A 81 1.34 -4.07 -0.08
CA VAL A 81 2.20 -4.28 -1.25
C VAL A 81 1.90 -3.25 -2.35
N VAL A 82 0.62 -2.93 -2.57
CA VAL A 82 0.22 -1.89 -3.54
C VAL A 82 0.79 -0.54 -3.12
N GLU A 83 0.70 -0.18 -1.85
CA GLU A 83 1.26 1.06 -1.32
C GLU A 83 2.79 1.14 -1.50
N ALA A 84 3.51 0.05 -1.23
CA ALA A 84 4.95 -0.02 -1.47
C ALA A 84 5.30 0.11 -2.97
N LEU A 85 4.54 -0.53 -3.85
CA LEU A 85 4.74 -0.44 -5.30
C LEU A 85 4.42 0.95 -5.84
N ASP A 86 3.36 1.59 -5.36
CA ASP A 86 3.01 2.96 -5.74
C ASP A 86 4.11 3.94 -5.35
N TYR A 87 4.74 3.73 -4.18
CA TYR A 87 5.88 4.51 -3.72
C TYR A 87 7.14 4.29 -4.57
N GLU A 88 7.52 3.04 -4.84
CA GLU A 88 8.67 2.76 -5.72
C GLU A 88 8.44 3.31 -7.13
N HIS A 89 7.20 3.19 -7.64
CA HIS A 89 6.82 3.74 -8.93
C HIS A 89 6.92 5.26 -8.94
N TYR A 90 6.47 5.93 -7.87
CA TYR A 90 6.62 7.36 -7.68
C TYR A 90 8.10 7.76 -7.76
N LEU A 91 8.97 7.18 -6.93
CA LEU A 91 10.41 7.49 -6.91
C LEU A 91 11.08 7.33 -8.27
N LEU A 92 10.80 6.20 -8.95
CA LEU A 92 11.36 5.93 -10.27
C LEU A 92 10.85 6.92 -11.33
N SER A 93 9.57 7.30 -11.26
CA SER A 93 8.99 8.30 -12.16
C SER A 93 9.66 9.67 -11.99
N THR A 94 9.92 10.08 -10.74
CA THR A 94 10.63 11.32 -10.41
C THR A 94 12.06 11.28 -10.94
N LEU A 95 12.77 10.17 -10.70
CA LEU A 95 14.15 10.02 -11.15
C LEU A 95 14.25 10.12 -12.67
N VAL A 96 13.35 9.47 -13.41
CA VAL A 96 13.32 9.55 -14.89
C VAL A 96 13.03 10.98 -15.36
N TYR A 97 12.13 11.69 -14.67
CA TYR A 97 11.85 13.09 -14.99
C TYR A 97 13.09 13.96 -14.77
N ILE A 98 13.75 13.83 -13.62
CA ILE A 98 14.95 14.61 -13.29
C ILE A 98 16.11 14.27 -14.24
N GLN A 99 16.31 12.99 -14.58
CA GLN A 99 17.30 12.58 -15.59
C GLN A 99 17.04 13.20 -16.96
N ARG A 100 15.77 13.37 -17.34
CA ARG A 100 15.41 14.04 -18.59
C ARG A 100 15.81 15.51 -18.57
N VAL A 101 15.61 16.21 -17.46
CA VAL A 101 16.02 17.61 -17.30
C VAL A 101 17.55 17.72 -17.25
N ASP A 102 18.22 16.83 -16.52
CA ASP A 102 19.68 16.79 -16.39
C ASP A 102 20.42 16.51 -17.70
N TYR A 103 19.74 15.93 -18.70
CA TYR A 103 20.30 15.79 -20.04
C TYR A 103 20.74 17.14 -20.65
N ASP A 104 20.03 18.22 -20.33
CA ASP A 104 20.33 19.56 -20.83
C ASP A 104 21.33 20.32 -19.94
N TYR A 105 21.80 19.74 -18.82
CA TYR A 105 22.70 20.37 -17.84
C TYR A 105 23.94 21.00 -18.51
N ALA A 106 24.59 20.27 -19.42
CA ALA A 106 25.80 20.74 -20.10
C ALA A 106 25.58 21.94 -21.03
N THR A 107 24.33 22.22 -21.41
CA THR A 107 23.95 23.32 -22.30
C THR A 107 23.59 24.60 -21.55
N VAL A 108 23.29 24.49 -20.24
CA VAL A 108 22.85 25.59 -19.40
C VAL A 108 24.05 26.33 -18.81
N SER A 109 24.04 27.66 -18.91
CA SER A 109 25.05 28.50 -18.27
C SER A 109 24.67 28.78 -16.81
N PHE A 110 25.29 28.06 -15.88
CA PHE A 110 25.11 28.31 -14.44
C PHE A 110 25.75 29.61 -13.93
N ALA A 111 26.49 30.32 -14.78
CA ALA A 111 26.99 31.67 -14.47
C ALA A 111 25.88 32.73 -14.58
N ASP A 112 24.83 32.47 -15.36
CA ASP A 112 23.67 33.34 -15.44
C ASP A 112 22.60 32.88 -14.46
N PHE A 113 22.19 33.78 -13.57
CA PHE A 113 21.13 33.53 -12.60
C PHE A 113 19.81 33.15 -13.28
N GLY A 114 19.44 33.82 -14.38
CA GLY A 114 18.16 33.56 -15.04
C GLY A 114 18.10 32.14 -15.60
N ALA A 115 19.18 31.72 -16.26
CA ALA A 115 19.31 30.36 -16.79
C ALA A 115 19.37 29.30 -15.68
N ALA A 116 20.12 29.55 -14.60
CA ALA A 116 20.21 28.64 -13.46
C ALA A 116 18.85 28.47 -12.76
N LEU A 117 18.12 29.56 -12.54
CA LEU A 117 16.81 29.54 -11.91
C LEU A 117 15.77 28.81 -12.76
N ALA A 118 15.75 29.06 -14.07
CA ALA A 118 14.85 28.38 -15.00
C ALA A 118 15.10 26.86 -15.06
N TYR A 119 16.37 26.45 -15.08
CA TYR A 119 16.74 25.03 -15.01
C TYR A 119 16.26 24.38 -13.71
N PHE A 120 16.41 25.07 -12.59
CA PHE A 120 15.98 24.55 -11.29
C PHE A 120 14.47 24.56 -11.11
N GLU A 121 13.76 25.55 -11.66
CA GLU A 121 12.30 25.54 -11.79
C GLU A 121 11.83 24.31 -12.57
N GLU A 122 12.53 23.96 -13.66
CA GLU A 122 12.24 22.76 -14.44
C GLU A 122 12.51 21.47 -13.64
N LEU A 123 13.60 21.40 -12.86
CA LEU A 123 13.84 20.28 -11.93
C LEU A 123 12.70 20.14 -10.90
N CYS A 124 12.15 21.27 -10.45
CA CYS A 124 11.06 21.31 -9.49
C CYS A 124 9.67 21.10 -10.14
N GLY A 125 9.58 21.05 -11.47
CA GLY A 125 8.31 20.86 -12.19
C GLY A 125 7.57 19.57 -11.81
N TYR A 126 8.28 18.59 -11.26
CA TYR A 126 7.69 17.38 -10.70
C TYR A 126 6.76 17.63 -9.51
N PHE A 127 7.04 18.61 -8.64
CA PHE A 127 6.22 18.91 -7.46
C PHE A 127 4.81 19.42 -7.80
N GLY A 128 4.60 19.87 -9.04
CA GLY A 128 3.31 20.33 -9.56
C GLY A 128 2.28 19.20 -9.81
N GLN A 129 2.63 17.94 -9.54
CA GLN A 129 1.70 16.80 -9.67
C GLN A 129 0.81 16.56 -8.44
N GLY A 130 0.96 17.37 -7.38
CA GLY A 130 0.19 17.27 -6.13
C GLY A 130 -0.86 18.36 -5.92
N ASP A 131 -1.12 18.71 -4.66
CA ASP A 131 -2.11 19.73 -4.25
C ASP A 131 -1.69 21.18 -4.58
N VAL A 132 -0.45 21.38 -5.00
CA VAL A 132 0.07 22.68 -5.45
C VAL A 132 -0.01 22.74 -6.96
N SER A 133 -0.74 23.74 -7.46
CA SER A 133 -0.86 23.96 -8.90
C SER A 133 0.48 24.37 -9.51
N PRO A 134 0.77 23.99 -10.77
CA PRO A 134 1.95 24.47 -11.50
C PRO A 134 2.06 26.00 -11.47
N GLU A 135 0.93 26.70 -11.60
CA GLU A 135 0.86 28.17 -11.51
C GLU A 135 1.38 28.72 -10.19
N MET A 136 1.24 27.98 -9.08
CA MET A 136 1.73 28.38 -7.76
C MET A 136 3.25 28.27 -7.66
N VAL A 137 3.82 27.23 -8.29
CA VAL A 137 5.28 27.03 -8.41
C VAL A 137 5.88 28.12 -9.30
N ASP A 138 5.31 28.36 -10.48
CA ASP A 138 5.75 29.42 -11.39
C ASP A 138 5.66 30.81 -10.74
N ALA A 139 4.62 31.05 -9.93
CA ALA A 139 4.47 32.31 -9.22
C ALA A 139 5.51 32.46 -8.09
N PHE A 140 5.87 31.37 -7.42
CA PHE A 140 6.95 31.37 -6.43
C PHE A 140 8.30 31.66 -7.07
N PHE A 141 8.64 31.01 -8.19
CA PHE A 141 9.90 31.30 -8.89
C PHE A 141 9.97 32.71 -9.47
N ARG A 142 8.84 33.26 -9.92
CA ARG A 142 8.72 34.68 -10.28
C ARG A 142 8.99 35.61 -9.09
N ASP A 143 8.46 35.29 -7.91
CA ASP A 143 8.72 36.06 -6.69
C ASP A 143 10.22 35.98 -6.31
N VAL A 144 10.80 34.77 -6.32
CA VAL A 144 12.22 34.52 -6.02
C VAL A 144 13.15 35.25 -7.01
N ALA A 145 12.79 35.33 -8.29
CA ALA A 145 13.56 36.07 -9.29
C ALA A 145 13.69 37.57 -8.99
N THR A 146 12.76 38.14 -8.20
CA THR A 146 12.77 39.55 -7.80
C THR A 146 13.46 39.82 -6.46
N PHE A 147 13.99 38.78 -5.80
CA PHE A 147 14.59 38.93 -4.48
C PHE A 147 15.87 39.77 -4.50
N ALA A 148 16.01 40.61 -3.47
CA ALA A 148 17.20 41.42 -3.25
C ALA A 148 18.44 40.55 -2.98
N ALA A 149 18.26 39.37 -2.36
CA ALA A 149 19.31 38.39 -2.07
C ALA A 149 19.63 37.47 -3.27
N ARG A 150 19.68 38.03 -4.49
CA ARG A 150 19.84 37.28 -5.74
C ARG A 150 21.07 36.37 -5.74
N ASP A 151 22.19 36.82 -5.19
CA ASP A 151 23.43 36.04 -5.13
C ASP A 151 23.28 34.79 -4.24
N VAL A 152 22.51 34.88 -3.16
CA VAL A 152 22.25 33.76 -2.24
C VAL A 152 21.34 32.74 -2.92
N VAL A 153 20.28 33.20 -3.56
CA VAL A 153 19.38 32.35 -4.36
C VAL A 153 20.16 31.66 -5.47
N HIS A 154 21.02 32.41 -6.19
CA HIS A 154 21.86 31.86 -7.26
C HIS A 154 22.78 30.75 -6.75
N ALA A 155 23.42 30.95 -5.60
CA ALA A 155 24.28 29.95 -4.98
C ALA A 155 23.50 28.69 -4.63
N ILE A 156 22.36 28.80 -3.94
CA ILE A 156 21.51 27.66 -3.57
C ILE A 156 21.13 26.85 -4.82
N VAL A 157 20.62 27.52 -5.84
CA VAL A 157 20.15 26.88 -7.06
C VAL A 157 21.29 26.20 -7.81
N ARG A 158 22.43 26.88 -7.97
CA ARG A 158 23.60 26.34 -8.66
C ARG A 158 24.17 25.13 -7.91
N ASP A 159 24.33 25.24 -6.60
CA ASP A 159 24.94 24.20 -5.78
C ASP A 159 24.03 22.96 -5.74
N ALA A 160 22.71 23.14 -5.68
CA ALA A 160 21.74 22.06 -5.79
C ALA A 160 21.76 21.40 -7.18
N ALA A 161 21.74 22.18 -8.26
CA ALA A 161 21.83 21.67 -9.62
C ALA A 161 23.11 20.87 -9.86
N GLY A 162 24.25 21.36 -9.35
CA GLY A 162 25.53 20.65 -9.40
C GLY A 162 25.51 19.34 -8.61
N ALA A 163 24.98 19.36 -7.38
CA ALA A 163 24.88 18.17 -6.55
C ALA A 163 23.98 17.09 -7.19
N VAL A 164 22.85 17.48 -7.78
CA VAL A 164 21.97 16.56 -8.53
C VAL A 164 22.71 15.93 -9.70
N HIS A 165 23.38 16.74 -10.51
CA HIS A 165 24.18 16.25 -11.64
C HIS A 165 25.28 15.29 -11.20
N ASP A 166 26.00 15.63 -10.13
CA ASP A 166 27.08 14.80 -9.58
C ASP A 166 26.56 13.43 -9.10
N VAL A 167 25.42 13.41 -8.41
CA VAL A 167 24.77 12.16 -7.98
C VAL A 167 24.35 11.32 -9.17
N LEU A 168 23.72 11.92 -10.18
CA LEU A 168 23.29 11.22 -11.39
C LEU A 168 24.49 10.66 -12.18
N ALA A 169 25.57 11.43 -12.31
CA ALA A 169 26.79 10.99 -12.99
C ALA A 169 27.47 9.82 -12.27
N GLN A 170 27.43 9.80 -10.94
CA GLN A 170 28.02 8.75 -10.09
C GLN A 170 27.10 7.54 -9.88
N SER A 171 25.80 7.66 -10.18
CA SER A 171 24.77 6.64 -9.93
C SER A 171 24.90 5.36 -10.78
N LYS A 172 25.85 5.29 -11.71
CA LYS A 172 25.99 4.16 -12.63
C LYS A 172 26.30 2.86 -11.88
N GLY A 173 25.29 2.00 -11.73
CA GLY A 173 25.38 0.71 -11.04
C GLY A 173 24.98 0.77 -9.55
N ALA A 174 24.57 1.93 -9.06
CA ALA A 174 23.89 2.08 -7.77
C ALA A 174 22.43 1.65 -7.87
N ASP A 175 21.77 1.45 -6.72
CA ASP A 175 20.35 1.17 -6.68
C ASP A 175 19.55 2.40 -7.14
N ALA A 176 18.54 2.18 -7.97
CA ALA A 176 17.79 3.24 -8.61
C ALA A 176 16.88 3.98 -7.61
N THR A 177 16.31 3.25 -6.64
CA THR A 177 15.47 3.81 -5.58
C THR A 177 16.30 4.64 -4.61
N GLU A 178 17.47 4.15 -4.17
CA GLU A 178 18.39 4.93 -3.34
C GLU A 178 18.85 6.21 -4.04
N THR A 179 19.19 6.11 -5.33
CA THR A 179 19.56 7.29 -6.13
C THR A 179 18.39 8.28 -6.23
N ALA A 180 17.16 7.80 -6.46
CA ALA A 180 15.97 8.63 -6.52
C ALA A 180 15.75 9.39 -5.21
N VAL A 181 15.84 8.71 -4.06
CA VAL A 181 15.69 9.33 -2.74
C VAL A 181 16.74 10.41 -2.52
N LEU A 182 18.02 10.14 -2.85
CA LEU A 182 19.09 11.12 -2.71
C LEU A 182 18.85 12.37 -3.57
N VAL A 183 18.48 12.19 -4.83
CA VAL A 183 18.22 13.30 -5.75
C VAL A 183 17.02 14.11 -5.30
N ILE A 184 15.92 13.47 -4.90
CA ILE A 184 14.72 14.14 -4.38
C ILE A 184 15.06 14.95 -3.14
N ASN A 185 15.79 14.37 -2.18
CA ASN A 185 16.20 15.08 -0.97
C ASN A 185 17.04 16.33 -1.27
N LEU A 186 17.95 16.27 -2.25
CA LEU A 186 18.74 17.44 -2.65
C LEU A 186 17.87 18.57 -3.20
N VAL A 187 16.87 18.24 -4.01
CA VAL A 187 15.94 19.22 -4.56
C VAL A 187 15.00 19.76 -3.46
N ASP A 188 14.50 18.89 -2.58
CA ASP A 188 13.65 19.23 -1.44
C ASP A 188 14.38 20.21 -0.48
N ASP A 189 15.63 19.92 -0.13
CA ASP A 189 16.46 20.75 0.75
C ASP A 189 16.68 22.14 0.15
N ALA A 190 17.00 22.20 -1.15
CA ALA A 190 17.18 23.45 -1.87
C ALA A 190 15.87 24.26 -1.95
N MET A 191 14.75 23.61 -2.24
CA MET A 191 13.43 24.24 -2.23
C MET A 191 13.09 24.78 -0.84
N MET A 192 13.35 24.02 0.21
CA MET A 192 13.12 24.44 1.59
C MET A 192 13.99 25.63 1.99
N ALA A 193 15.25 25.69 1.52
CA ALA A 193 16.11 26.86 1.70
C ALA A 193 15.57 28.11 0.99
N LEU A 194 15.07 27.96 -0.25
CA LEU A 194 14.43 29.05 -0.98
C LEU A 194 13.13 29.53 -0.31
N ILE A 195 12.32 28.60 0.20
CA ILE A 195 11.09 28.89 0.96
C ILE A 195 11.43 29.68 2.21
N GLN A 196 12.45 29.28 2.98
CA GLN A 196 12.88 30.02 4.17
C GLN A 196 13.34 31.44 3.84
N LEU A 197 14.14 31.60 2.78
CA LEU A 197 14.51 32.92 2.25
C LEU A 197 13.29 33.76 1.86
N ALA A 198 12.27 33.14 1.28
CA ALA A 198 11.04 33.81 0.89
C ALA A 198 10.17 34.22 2.09
N GLU A 199 10.11 33.40 3.15
CA GLU A 199 9.43 33.75 4.40
C GLU A 199 10.12 34.95 5.08
N ASP A 200 11.45 34.94 5.13
CA ASP A 200 12.25 36.01 5.76
C ASP A 200 12.15 37.33 4.97
N ALA A 201 12.04 37.25 3.63
CA ALA A 201 11.97 38.42 2.76
C ALA A 201 10.55 39.04 2.66
N ASN A 202 9.49 38.24 2.81
CA ASN A 202 8.10 38.66 2.61
C ASN A 202 7.28 38.75 3.92
N SER A 203 7.92 39.09 5.05
CA SER A 203 7.23 39.17 6.36
C SER A 203 5.99 40.07 6.38
N ASP A 204 5.84 40.97 5.40
CA ASP A 204 4.80 42.00 5.37
C ASP A 204 3.66 41.70 4.37
N GLU A 205 3.77 40.68 3.51
CA GLU A 205 2.81 40.42 2.41
C GLU A 205 2.04 39.09 2.62
N THR A 206 0.84 39.18 3.22
CA THR A 206 0.04 38.03 3.69
C THR A 206 -0.32 36.99 2.62
N ASP A 207 -0.56 37.41 1.37
CA ASP A 207 -0.94 36.50 0.29
C ASP A 207 0.25 35.66 -0.22
N LYS A 208 1.46 36.26 -0.22
CA LYS A 208 2.70 35.54 -0.55
C LYS A 208 3.09 34.59 0.57
N LEU A 209 2.95 35.01 1.82
CA LEU A 209 3.18 34.14 2.98
C LEU A 209 2.27 32.91 2.98
N LEU A 210 0.98 33.05 2.65
CA LEU A 210 0.06 31.91 2.53
C LEU A 210 0.50 30.92 1.44
N ARG A 211 1.03 31.42 0.31
CA ARG A 211 1.57 30.58 -0.77
C ARG A 211 2.82 29.81 -0.32
N VAL A 212 3.76 30.51 0.28
CA VAL A 212 5.02 29.95 0.79
C VAL A 212 4.75 28.91 1.89
N GLN A 213 3.76 29.16 2.76
CA GLN A 213 3.33 28.19 3.78
C GLN A 213 2.70 26.93 3.18
N ARG A 214 1.91 27.04 2.10
CA ARG A 214 1.35 25.87 1.41
C ARG A 214 2.43 25.03 0.74
N LEU A 215 3.38 25.68 0.06
CA LEU A 215 4.55 25.01 -0.52
C LEU A 215 5.34 24.28 0.57
N ARG A 216 5.60 24.94 1.71
CA ARG A 216 6.28 24.33 2.86
C ARG A 216 5.53 23.13 3.43
N ALA A 217 4.20 23.21 3.53
CA ALA A 217 3.38 22.11 4.05
C ALA A 217 3.46 20.89 3.12
N GLN A 218 3.33 21.09 1.81
CA GLN A 218 3.48 20.01 0.82
C GLN A 218 4.88 19.40 0.87
N MET A 219 5.93 20.23 0.95
CA MET A 219 7.30 19.72 1.07
C MET A 219 7.47 18.86 2.32
N LYS A 220 6.95 19.32 3.46
CA LYS A 220 7.07 18.59 4.72
C LYS A 220 6.30 17.26 4.74
N ASP A 221 5.15 17.21 4.09
CA ASP A 221 4.36 15.97 3.98
C ASP A 221 4.97 14.99 2.96
N SER A 222 5.59 15.51 1.91
CA SER A 222 6.45 14.76 0.98
C SER A 222 7.62 14.12 1.76
N THR A 223 8.41 14.91 2.51
CA THR A 223 9.59 14.43 3.26
C THR A 223 9.26 13.33 4.28
N LYS A 224 8.16 13.48 5.04
CA LYS A 224 7.72 12.45 6.00
C LYS A 224 7.37 11.13 5.34
N SER A 225 6.88 11.16 4.10
CA SER A 225 6.54 9.95 3.36
C SER A 225 7.81 9.15 2.99
N TYR A 226 8.97 9.81 2.89
CA TYR A 226 10.26 9.16 2.64
C TYR A 226 10.96 8.67 3.92
N GLU A 227 10.76 9.31 5.08
CA GLU A 227 11.41 8.92 6.34
C GLU A 227 10.76 7.72 7.06
N ILE A 228 9.46 7.48 6.88
CA ILE A 228 8.71 6.50 7.69
C ILE A 228 9.02 5.03 7.30
N LEU A 229 9.67 4.81 6.16
CA LEU A 229 9.87 3.47 5.59
C LEU A 229 11.35 3.10 5.33
N GLY A 230 12.29 3.98 5.69
CA GLY A 230 13.74 3.71 5.72
C GLY A 230 14.21 3.10 7.03
#